data_AF-A0A7T0NXV3-F1
#
_entry.id   AF-A0A7T0NXV3-F1
#
_cell.length_a   1.000
_cell.length_b   1.000
_cell.length_c   1.000
_cell.angle_alpha   90.00
_cell.angle_beta   90.00
_cell.angle_gamma   90.00
#
_symmetry.space_group_name_H-M   'P 1'
#
loop_
_entity.id
_entity.type
_entity.pdbx_description
1 polymer ?
#
loop_
_entity_poly.entity_id
_entity_poly.type
_entity_poly.pdbx_seq_one_letter_code
_entity_poly.pdbx_strand_id
1 'polypeptide(L)'
;MTFWSSQKLNSELPSLIAPFDPTQVKEASYTLKIGDEVFVTNDHRNSNALQTRTRLSPSQDFVIPPGQFAFLLTEEVVEVPAYAIAFISIKAKYKYKGLVNISGFHVDPGFKGKLLFTIYNAGPTPMHLNRGLRFFVIWFAGLDQTDNKPREPQSSPENINIPIDVLNQISTEEIYSLQALTSEFRNIDSIVSKKITEIDDAKQKAEKAVSVIGWVWKGIVALFLVIVFPVAFFFGNSIISITKFAIEQHEFFTGFVEYKKELDQLIEHHKKANQNTEHKQEASNNRPK
;
A
#
# COMPACT_ATOMS: atom_id res chain seq x y z
N MET A 1 -34.05 -29.90 -6.21
CA MET A 1 -32.74 -29.62 -5.59
C MET A 1 -32.97 -28.88 -4.27
N THR A 2 -32.45 -29.41 -3.16
CA THR A 2 -32.61 -28.82 -1.82
C THR A 2 -31.33 -28.96 -1.03
N PHE A 3 -31.07 -28.00 -0.15
CA PHE A 3 -29.98 -28.11 0.83
C PHE A 3 -30.23 -29.25 1.80
N TRP A 4 -29.17 -29.91 2.25
CA TRP A 4 -29.24 -30.99 3.23
C TRP A 4 -29.54 -30.40 4.60
N SER A 5 -30.53 -30.97 5.30
CA SER A 5 -30.84 -30.58 6.67
C SER A 5 -29.74 -31.03 7.64
N SER A 6 -29.72 -30.46 8.84
CA SER A 6 -28.81 -30.92 9.90
C SER A 6 -28.96 -32.41 10.21
N GLN A 7 -30.16 -32.98 10.09
CA GLN A 7 -30.39 -34.42 10.28
C GLN A 7 -29.68 -35.25 9.20
N LYS A 8 -29.83 -34.86 7.93
CA LYS A 8 -29.15 -35.54 6.82
C LYS A 8 -27.64 -35.37 6.90
N LEU A 9 -27.16 -34.18 7.27
CA LEU A 9 -25.73 -33.95 7.48
C LEU A 9 -25.18 -34.86 8.59
N ASN A 10 -25.88 -35.03 9.71
CA ASN A 10 -25.44 -35.93 10.77
C ASN A 10 -25.40 -37.41 10.35
N SER A 11 -26.22 -37.84 9.40
CA SER A 11 -26.20 -39.22 8.90
C SER A 11 -25.16 -39.46 7.82
N GLU A 12 -24.96 -38.51 6.91
CA GLU A 12 -24.09 -38.67 5.72
C GLU A 12 -22.65 -38.19 5.96
N LEU A 13 -22.44 -37.10 6.71
CA LEU A 13 -21.10 -36.53 6.87
C LEU A 13 -20.08 -37.42 7.61
N PRO A 14 -20.43 -38.36 8.51
CA PRO A 14 -19.45 -39.25 9.12
C PRO A 14 -18.63 -40.08 8.11
N SER A 15 -19.18 -40.39 6.93
CA SER A 15 -18.46 -41.09 5.85
C SER A 15 -17.80 -40.14 4.85
N LEU A 16 -18.25 -38.89 4.79
CA LEU A 16 -17.81 -37.90 3.81
C LEU A 16 -16.75 -36.92 4.35
N ILE A 17 -16.66 -36.73 5.67
CA ILE A 17 -15.73 -35.78 6.29
C ILE A 17 -14.88 -36.48 7.34
N ALA A 18 -13.56 -36.31 7.27
CA ALA A 18 -12.63 -36.89 8.23
C ALA A 18 -11.57 -35.87 8.71
N PRO A 19 -11.43 -35.62 10.03
CA PRO A 19 -12.26 -36.13 11.13
C PRO A 19 -13.65 -35.44 11.19
N PHE A 20 -14.69 -36.21 11.48
CA PHE A 20 -16.05 -35.69 11.70
C PHE A 20 -16.30 -35.41 13.19
N ASP A 21 -16.87 -34.25 13.50
CA ASP A 21 -17.35 -33.87 14.83
C ASP A 21 -18.83 -33.45 14.74
N PRO A 22 -19.77 -34.24 15.31
CA PRO A 22 -21.20 -33.96 15.18
C PRO A 22 -21.61 -32.62 15.80
N THR A 23 -20.83 -32.08 16.74
CA THR A 23 -21.13 -30.77 17.35
C THR A 23 -20.92 -29.59 16.39
N GLN A 24 -20.25 -29.81 15.26
CA GLN A 24 -20.03 -28.81 14.21
C GLN A 24 -21.20 -28.71 13.22
N VAL A 25 -22.17 -29.64 13.26
CA VAL A 25 -23.38 -29.56 12.44
C VAL A 25 -24.35 -28.55 13.06
N LYS A 26 -24.56 -27.41 12.39
CA LYS A 26 -25.49 -26.35 12.82
C LYS A 26 -26.09 -25.67 11.60
N GLU A 27 -27.36 -25.28 11.68
CA GLU A 27 -28.00 -24.41 10.68
C GLU A 27 -27.90 -24.97 9.24
N ALA A 28 -28.14 -26.27 9.07
CA ALA A 28 -28.02 -26.97 7.79
C ALA A 28 -26.60 -26.85 7.15
N SER A 29 -25.58 -26.72 7.99
CA SER A 29 -24.17 -26.58 7.58
C SER A 29 -23.25 -27.35 8.51
N TYR A 30 -22.01 -27.55 8.07
CA TYR A 30 -20.91 -28.09 8.89
C TYR A 30 -19.79 -27.06 9.01
N THR A 31 -19.23 -26.89 10.20
CA THR A 31 -18.09 -25.98 10.41
C THR A 31 -16.77 -26.73 10.31
N LEU A 32 -15.90 -26.31 9.39
CA LEU A 32 -14.55 -26.86 9.18
C LEU A 32 -13.49 -25.99 9.86
N LYS A 33 -12.32 -26.57 10.10
CA LYS A 33 -11.20 -25.93 10.79
C LYS A 33 -10.08 -25.54 9.83
N ILE A 34 -9.28 -24.54 10.23
CA ILE A 34 -8.01 -24.24 9.57
C ILE A 34 -7.05 -25.40 9.80
N GLY A 35 -6.46 -25.88 8.71
CA GLY A 35 -5.58 -27.02 8.65
C GLY A 35 -4.13 -26.71 8.99
N ASP A 36 -3.27 -27.66 8.63
CA ASP A 36 -1.86 -27.68 8.98
C ASP A 36 -0.96 -26.97 7.99
N GLU A 37 -1.48 -26.43 6.89
CA GLU A 37 -0.70 -25.75 5.89
C GLU A 37 -1.33 -24.40 5.52
N VAL A 38 -0.48 -23.38 5.50
CA VAL A 38 -0.85 -22.01 5.14
C VAL A 38 0.22 -21.40 4.25
N PHE A 39 -0.19 -20.52 3.34
CA PHE A 39 0.70 -19.58 2.67
C PHE A 39 0.11 -18.19 2.82
N VAL A 40 0.97 -17.20 3.11
CA VAL A 40 0.59 -15.79 3.19
C VAL A 40 1.58 -15.00 2.33
N THR A 41 1.08 -14.08 1.51
CA THR A 41 1.93 -13.20 0.69
C THR A 41 2.68 -12.20 1.57
N ASN A 42 3.87 -11.77 1.11
CA ASN A 42 4.68 -10.82 1.89
C ASN A 42 4.04 -9.44 1.96
N ASP A 43 4.07 -8.87 3.16
CA ASP A 43 3.93 -7.44 3.38
C ASP A 43 5.29 -6.75 3.16
N HIS A 44 5.29 -5.53 2.64
CA HIS A 44 6.49 -4.70 2.40
C HIS A 44 7.36 -4.53 3.64
N ARG A 45 6.74 -4.64 4.82
CA ARG A 45 7.41 -4.54 6.11
C ARG A 45 8.34 -5.74 6.39
N ASN A 46 8.18 -6.86 5.67
CA ASN A 46 8.91 -8.12 5.84
C ASN A 46 9.42 -8.67 4.50
N SER A 47 9.94 -7.81 3.62
CA SER A 47 10.43 -8.16 2.28
C SER A 47 11.58 -9.19 2.24
N ASN A 48 12.26 -9.42 3.38
CA ASN A 48 13.36 -10.38 3.49
C ASN A 48 12.95 -11.83 3.80
N ALA A 49 11.66 -12.11 4.00
CA ALA A 49 11.19 -13.47 4.30
C ALA A 49 10.97 -14.28 3.01
N LEU A 50 11.56 -15.48 2.93
CA LEU A 50 11.30 -16.43 1.85
C LEU A 50 9.82 -16.83 1.84
N GLN A 51 9.12 -16.56 0.72
CA GLN A 51 7.73 -16.96 0.54
C GLN A 51 7.64 -18.47 0.32
N THR A 52 7.47 -19.21 1.40
CA THR A 52 7.25 -20.65 1.34
C THR A 52 5.98 -21.00 2.11
N ARG A 53 5.29 -22.05 1.66
CA ARG A 53 4.19 -22.63 2.43
C ARG A 53 4.70 -23.06 3.80
N THR A 54 3.98 -22.67 4.84
CA THR A 54 4.34 -22.92 6.22
C THR A 54 3.46 -24.03 6.77
N ARG A 55 4.08 -25.05 7.37
CA ARG A 55 3.35 -26.08 8.10
C ARG A 55 3.17 -25.65 9.55
N LEU A 56 1.93 -25.64 10.02
CA LEU A 56 1.54 -25.18 11.35
C LEU A 56 1.46 -26.35 12.33
N SER A 57 2.10 -26.19 13.49
CA SER A 57 1.88 -27.03 14.66
C SER A 57 0.46 -26.82 15.22
N PRO A 58 -0.09 -27.77 16.00
CA PRO A 58 -1.39 -27.58 16.64
C PRO A 58 -1.46 -26.27 17.44
N SER A 59 -2.52 -25.50 17.24
CA SER A 59 -2.73 -24.18 17.85
C SER A 59 -1.68 -23.12 17.53
N GLN A 60 -0.78 -23.35 16.56
CA GLN A 60 0.19 -22.35 16.13
C GLN A 60 -0.53 -21.18 15.45
N ASP A 61 -0.17 -19.97 15.89
CA ASP A 61 -0.70 -18.72 15.36
C ASP A 61 0.01 -18.31 14.06
N PHE A 62 -0.73 -17.60 13.20
CA PHE A 62 -0.22 -16.90 12.04
C PHE A 62 -1.04 -15.63 11.80
N VAL A 63 -0.51 -14.74 10.96
CA VAL A 63 -1.12 -13.42 10.70
C VAL A 63 -1.30 -13.23 9.21
N ILE A 64 -2.45 -12.67 8.83
CA ILE A 64 -2.72 -12.18 7.47
C ILE A 64 -2.73 -10.65 7.53
N PRO A 65 -1.66 -9.98 7.07
CA PRO A 65 -1.60 -8.53 7.08
C PRO A 65 -2.67 -7.89 6.17
N PRO A 66 -3.04 -6.62 6.40
CA PRO A 66 -3.88 -5.86 5.48
C PRO A 66 -3.30 -5.87 4.05
N GLY A 67 -4.16 -6.04 3.06
CA GLY A 67 -3.80 -6.07 1.64
C GLY A 67 -3.11 -7.34 1.17
N GLN A 68 -2.97 -8.36 2.01
CA GLN A 68 -2.32 -9.62 1.66
C GLN A 68 -3.33 -10.74 1.37
N PHE A 69 -2.87 -11.67 0.54
CA PHE A 69 -3.57 -12.92 0.24
C PHE A 69 -3.07 -14.02 1.16
N ALA A 70 -3.95 -14.95 1.50
CA ALA A 70 -3.57 -16.19 2.14
C ALA A 70 -4.29 -17.38 1.51
N PHE A 71 -3.55 -18.46 1.36
CA PHE A 71 -4.08 -19.79 1.05
C PHE A 71 -4.16 -20.57 2.34
N LEU A 72 -5.38 -20.95 2.72
CA LEU A 72 -5.65 -21.73 3.91
C LEU A 72 -6.15 -23.11 3.48
N LEU A 73 -5.52 -24.17 3.97
CA LEU A 73 -6.03 -25.52 3.79
C LEU A 73 -6.99 -25.88 4.93
N THR A 74 -8.00 -26.71 4.70
CA THR A 74 -8.83 -27.26 5.79
C THR A 74 -8.09 -28.33 6.59
N GLU A 75 -8.46 -28.49 7.86
CA GLU A 75 -7.96 -29.62 8.67
C GLU A 75 -8.61 -30.93 8.21
N GLU A 76 -9.91 -30.88 7.94
CA GLU A 76 -10.70 -32.02 7.49
C GLU A 76 -10.49 -32.33 6.00
N VAL A 77 -10.47 -33.62 5.67
CA VAL A 77 -10.66 -34.15 4.33
C VAL A 77 -12.16 -34.22 4.07
N VAL A 78 -12.60 -33.64 2.96
CA VAL A 78 -14.00 -33.57 2.53
C VAL A 78 -14.15 -34.39 1.24
N GLU A 79 -15.19 -35.21 1.21
CA GLU A 79 -15.68 -35.92 0.04
C GLU A 79 -17.07 -35.39 -0.31
N VAL A 80 -17.27 -35.05 -1.59
CA VAL A 80 -18.57 -34.64 -2.11
C VAL A 80 -19.07 -35.77 -3.00
N PRO A 81 -20.18 -36.44 -2.67
CA PRO A 81 -20.65 -37.57 -3.47
C PRO A 81 -21.19 -37.09 -4.83
N ALA A 82 -21.17 -37.97 -5.84
CA ALA A 82 -21.60 -37.63 -7.21
C ALA A 82 -23.07 -37.16 -7.34
N TYR A 83 -23.90 -37.38 -6.33
CA TYR A 83 -25.31 -36.94 -6.28
C TYR A 83 -25.50 -35.61 -5.53
N ALA A 84 -24.42 -34.93 -5.15
CA ALA A 84 -24.46 -33.68 -4.43
C ALA A 84 -23.41 -32.70 -4.92
N ILE A 85 -23.66 -31.42 -4.67
CA ILE A 85 -22.68 -30.34 -4.77
C ILE A 85 -22.54 -29.71 -3.39
N ALA A 86 -21.35 -29.24 -3.04
CA ALA A 86 -21.15 -28.51 -1.80
C ALA A 86 -20.79 -27.04 -2.05
N PHE A 87 -21.03 -26.19 -1.06
CA PHE A 87 -20.69 -24.78 -1.09
C PHE A 87 -19.92 -24.41 0.15
N ILE A 88 -18.82 -23.67 0.02
CA ILE A 88 -17.94 -23.30 1.13
C ILE A 88 -17.82 -21.79 1.26
N SER A 89 -17.79 -21.33 2.52
CA SER A 89 -17.58 -19.93 2.88
C SER A 89 -16.85 -19.84 4.22
N ILE A 90 -16.38 -18.66 4.59
CA ILE A 90 -15.95 -18.36 5.96
C ILE A 90 -17.12 -17.90 6.84
N LYS A 91 -17.00 -18.04 8.16
CA LYS A 91 -17.99 -17.53 9.11
C LYS A 91 -18.14 -16.00 8.98
N ALA A 92 -19.36 -15.50 9.06
CA ALA A 92 -19.70 -14.09 8.85
C ALA A 92 -18.88 -13.12 9.74
N LYS A 93 -18.58 -13.50 10.99
CA LYS A 93 -17.76 -12.69 11.91
C LYS A 93 -16.38 -12.32 11.37
N TYR A 94 -15.82 -13.12 10.46
CA TYR A 94 -14.53 -12.83 9.82
C TYR A 94 -14.70 -11.96 8.56
N LYS A 95 -15.83 -12.11 7.84
CA LYS A 95 -16.18 -11.25 6.71
C LYS A 95 -16.32 -9.79 7.13
N TYR A 96 -16.97 -9.53 8.28
CA TYR A 96 -17.13 -8.19 8.82
C TYR A 96 -15.82 -7.52 9.24
N LYS A 97 -14.74 -8.29 9.39
CA LYS A 97 -13.39 -7.77 9.66
C LYS A 97 -12.61 -7.47 8.37
N GLY A 98 -13.24 -7.61 7.21
CA GLY A 98 -12.62 -7.33 5.91
C GLY A 98 -11.98 -8.54 5.24
N LEU A 99 -12.18 -9.77 5.72
CA LEU A 99 -11.74 -10.95 4.98
C LEU A 99 -12.69 -11.26 3.82
N VAL A 100 -12.14 -11.26 2.62
CA VAL A 100 -12.85 -11.51 1.37
C VAL A 100 -12.45 -12.89 0.84
N ASN A 101 -13.44 -13.71 0.49
CA ASN A 101 -13.19 -14.96 -0.22
C ASN A 101 -12.91 -14.67 -1.70
N ILE A 102 -11.82 -15.24 -2.23
CA ILE A 102 -11.45 -15.14 -3.65
C ILE A 102 -11.61 -16.49 -4.35
N SER A 103 -11.42 -17.59 -3.61
CA SER A 103 -11.63 -18.93 -4.16
C SER A 103 -13.08 -19.17 -4.61
N GLY A 104 -13.26 -20.18 -5.47
CA GLY A 104 -14.57 -20.65 -5.88
C GLY A 104 -15.49 -20.97 -4.70
N PHE A 105 -16.78 -20.70 -4.87
CA PHE A 105 -17.77 -20.87 -3.81
C PHE A 105 -18.31 -22.31 -3.68
N HIS A 106 -18.09 -23.16 -4.69
CA HIS A 106 -18.61 -24.52 -4.73
C HIS A 106 -17.48 -25.57 -4.72
N VAL A 107 -17.87 -26.80 -4.40
CA VAL A 107 -17.04 -28.00 -4.44
C VAL A 107 -17.77 -29.03 -5.32
N ASP A 108 -17.08 -29.50 -6.34
CA ASP A 108 -17.66 -30.35 -7.39
C ASP A 108 -18.13 -31.72 -6.86
N PRO A 109 -19.20 -32.29 -7.45
CA PRO A 109 -19.53 -33.69 -7.24
C PRO A 109 -18.34 -34.59 -7.57
N GLY A 110 -18.02 -35.56 -6.71
CA GLY A 110 -16.87 -36.45 -6.85
C GLY A 110 -15.56 -35.93 -6.24
N PHE A 111 -15.53 -34.68 -5.76
CA PHE A 111 -14.34 -34.14 -5.09
C PHE A 111 -13.96 -34.95 -3.85
N LYS A 112 -12.66 -35.18 -3.64
CA LYS A 112 -12.12 -35.76 -2.41
C LYS A 112 -10.77 -35.12 -2.06
N GLY A 113 -10.67 -34.56 -0.86
CA GLY A 113 -9.44 -33.94 -0.38
C GLY A 113 -9.66 -32.88 0.68
N LYS A 114 -8.59 -32.23 1.12
CA LYS A 114 -8.69 -30.99 1.89
C LYS A 114 -9.05 -29.84 0.95
N LEU A 115 -9.87 -28.93 1.43
CA LEU A 115 -10.31 -27.77 0.65
C LEU A 115 -9.26 -26.66 0.78
N LEU A 116 -8.79 -26.19 -0.36
CA LEU A 116 -7.94 -25.01 -0.46
C LEU A 116 -8.84 -23.77 -0.54
N PHE A 117 -8.62 -22.83 0.37
CA PHE A 117 -9.43 -21.62 0.47
C PHE A 117 -8.54 -20.38 0.37
N THR A 118 -8.82 -19.53 -0.62
CA THR A 118 -8.04 -18.30 -0.87
C THR A 118 -8.79 -17.10 -0.32
N ILE A 119 -8.14 -16.36 0.57
CA ILE A 119 -8.70 -15.16 1.21
C ILE A 119 -7.80 -13.96 1.02
N TYR A 120 -8.42 -12.78 0.99
CA TYR A 120 -7.75 -11.49 0.98
C TYR A 120 -8.20 -10.65 2.16
N ASN A 121 -7.24 -10.03 2.85
CA ASN A 121 -7.56 -9.11 3.94
C ASN A 121 -7.75 -7.69 3.39
N ALA A 122 -8.98 -7.34 3.02
CA ALA A 122 -9.37 -5.96 2.68
C ALA A 122 -9.57 -5.08 3.92
N GLY A 123 -9.48 -5.64 5.12
CA GLY A 123 -9.63 -4.93 6.37
C GLY A 123 -8.43 -4.05 6.68
N PRO A 124 -8.60 -3.01 7.53
CA PRO A 124 -7.51 -2.13 7.91
C PRO A 124 -6.57 -2.73 8.97
N THR A 125 -6.92 -3.88 9.56
CA THR A 125 -6.20 -4.50 10.69
C THR A 125 -5.66 -5.89 10.32
N PRO A 126 -4.47 -6.27 10.83
CA PRO A 126 -3.97 -7.63 10.70
C PRO A 126 -4.94 -8.65 11.30
N MET A 127 -5.10 -9.78 10.63
CA MET A 127 -5.93 -10.88 11.11
C MET A 127 -5.07 -11.96 11.76
N HIS A 128 -5.23 -12.15 13.07
CA HIS A 128 -4.60 -13.24 13.81
C HIS A 128 -5.49 -14.48 13.78
N LEU A 129 -4.95 -15.58 13.28
CA LEU A 129 -5.61 -16.88 13.16
C LEU A 129 -4.68 -17.97 13.67
N ASN A 130 -5.22 -19.16 13.90
CA ASN A 130 -4.42 -20.31 14.31
C ASN A 130 -4.94 -21.61 13.70
N ARG A 131 -4.07 -22.61 13.63
CA ARG A 131 -4.47 -23.97 13.24
C ARG A 131 -5.53 -24.51 14.19
N GLY A 132 -6.53 -25.20 13.64
CA GLY A 132 -7.65 -25.78 14.39
C GLY A 132 -8.81 -24.81 14.64
N LEU A 133 -8.67 -23.54 14.23
CA LEU A 133 -9.74 -22.55 14.35
C LEU A 133 -10.94 -22.93 13.48
N ARG A 134 -12.13 -22.97 14.09
CA ARG A 134 -13.42 -23.11 13.40
C ARG A 134 -13.70 -21.90 12.50
N PHE A 135 -13.43 -22.03 11.21
CA PHE A 135 -13.28 -20.89 10.32
C PHE A 135 -14.17 -20.98 9.08
N PHE A 136 -14.25 -22.16 8.46
CA PHE A 136 -15.07 -22.36 7.27
C PHE A 136 -16.43 -22.98 7.63
N VAL A 137 -17.40 -22.76 6.76
CA VAL A 137 -18.75 -23.30 6.82
C VAL A 137 -19.03 -23.91 5.46
N ILE A 138 -19.48 -25.16 5.45
CA ILE A 138 -19.84 -25.89 4.23
C ILE A 138 -21.30 -26.32 4.28
N TRP A 139 -21.99 -26.16 3.15
CA TRP A 139 -23.36 -26.64 2.91
C TRP A 139 -23.35 -27.66 1.79
N PHE A 140 -24.27 -28.62 1.83
CA PHE A 140 -24.46 -29.58 0.75
C PHE A 140 -25.85 -29.40 0.14
N ALA A 141 -25.95 -29.51 -1.18
CA ALA A 141 -27.19 -29.51 -1.91
C ALA A 141 -27.29 -30.78 -2.75
N GLY A 142 -28.44 -31.45 -2.68
CA GLY A 142 -28.72 -32.61 -3.52
C GLY A 142 -28.96 -32.17 -4.96
N LEU A 143 -28.35 -32.88 -5.91
CA LEU A 143 -28.64 -32.76 -7.33
C LEU A 143 -30.00 -33.41 -7.63
N ASP A 144 -30.61 -33.07 -8.76
CA ASP A 144 -31.83 -33.70 -9.27
C ASP A 144 -31.59 -35.15 -9.70
N GLN A 145 -30.37 -35.48 -10.10
CA GLN A 145 -29.90 -36.85 -10.37
C GLN A 145 -28.40 -36.98 -10.05
N THR A 146 -27.92 -38.22 -9.91
CA THR A 146 -26.47 -38.47 -9.79
C THR A 146 -25.76 -38.00 -11.05
N ASP A 147 -24.72 -37.18 -10.89
CA ASP A 147 -23.91 -36.71 -12.00
C ASP A 147 -23.17 -37.89 -12.64
N ASN A 148 -23.24 -38.02 -13.97
CA ASN A 148 -22.61 -39.10 -14.72
C ASN A 148 -21.18 -38.76 -15.19
N LYS A 149 -20.71 -37.56 -14.87
CA LYS A 149 -19.36 -37.04 -15.12
C LYS A 149 -18.84 -36.33 -13.86
N PRO A 150 -18.86 -37.01 -12.69
CA PRO A 150 -18.33 -36.42 -11.48
C PRO A 150 -16.83 -36.17 -11.66
N ARG A 151 -16.28 -35.24 -10.87
CA ARG A 151 -14.84 -35.04 -10.79
C ARG A 151 -14.19 -36.39 -10.45
N GLU A 152 -13.27 -36.83 -11.30
CA GLU A 152 -12.56 -38.07 -11.03
C GLU A 152 -11.71 -37.89 -9.76
N PRO A 153 -11.74 -38.87 -8.83
CA PRO A 153 -10.81 -38.89 -7.73
C PRO A 153 -9.40 -38.93 -8.32
N GLN A 154 -8.69 -37.80 -8.28
CA GLN A 154 -7.34 -37.73 -8.82
C GLN A 154 -6.48 -38.78 -8.10
N SER A 155 -5.78 -39.60 -8.87
CA SER A 155 -4.95 -40.73 -8.42
C SER A 155 -3.69 -40.32 -7.64
N SER A 156 -3.52 -39.02 -7.37
CA SER A 156 -2.38 -38.43 -6.66
C SER A 156 -2.86 -37.47 -5.55
N PRO A 157 -2.10 -37.33 -4.45
CA PRO A 157 -2.48 -36.54 -3.25
C PRO A 157 -2.44 -35.01 -3.45
N GLU A 158 -2.86 -34.50 -4.61
CA GLU A 158 -2.80 -33.07 -4.96
C GLU A 158 -3.66 -32.20 -4.04
N ASN A 159 -4.72 -32.76 -3.45
CA ASN A 159 -5.63 -32.04 -2.54
C ASN A 159 -5.29 -32.25 -1.05
N ILE A 160 -4.10 -32.72 -0.69
CA ILE A 160 -3.66 -32.85 0.71
C ILE A 160 -2.77 -31.68 1.12
N ASN A 161 -2.21 -30.97 0.15
CA ASN A 161 -1.28 -29.87 0.35
C ASN A 161 -1.64 -28.70 -0.55
N ILE A 162 -1.09 -27.53 -0.24
CA ILE A 162 -1.20 -26.36 -1.13
C ILE A 162 -0.38 -26.65 -2.40
N PRO A 163 -1.02 -26.68 -3.58
CA PRO A 163 -0.33 -26.96 -4.85
C PRO A 163 0.69 -25.89 -5.21
N ILE A 164 1.82 -26.29 -5.80
CA ILE A 164 2.93 -25.37 -6.12
C ILE A 164 2.60 -24.42 -7.27
N ASP A 165 1.78 -24.87 -8.22
CA ASP A 165 1.26 -24.10 -9.35
C ASP A 165 0.40 -22.92 -8.88
N VAL A 166 -0.39 -23.11 -7.82
CA VAL A 166 -1.20 -22.04 -7.22
C VAL A 166 -0.32 -20.96 -6.59
N LEU A 167 0.82 -21.33 -6.01
CA LEU A 167 1.77 -20.38 -5.42
C LEU A 167 2.44 -19.50 -6.48
N ASN A 168 2.63 -20.01 -7.70
CA ASN A 168 3.25 -19.27 -8.80
C ASN A 168 2.29 -18.28 -9.50
N GLN A 169 0.97 -18.36 -9.23
CA GLN A 169 -0.04 -17.50 -9.87
C GLN A 169 -0.24 -16.17 -9.15
N ILE A 170 0.14 -16.06 -7.88
CA ILE A 170 0.14 -14.79 -7.16
C ILE A 170 1.54 -14.21 -7.27
N SER A 171 1.67 -13.03 -7.86
CA SER A 171 2.95 -12.33 -8.02
C SER A 171 3.68 -12.28 -6.67
N THR A 172 4.89 -12.84 -6.63
CA THR A 172 5.82 -12.79 -5.49
C THR A 172 6.37 -11.38 -5.24
N GLU A 173 6.10 -10.45 -6.16
CA GLU A 173 6.38 -9.03 -5.99
C GLU A 173 5.56 -8.44 -4.84
N GLU A 174 6.14 -7.46 -4.16
CA GLU A 174 5.58 -6.92 -2.93
C GLU A 174 4.18 -6.31 -3.18
N ILE A 175 3.13 -6.81 -2.50
CA ILE A 175 1.74 -6.37 -2.71
C ILE A 175 1.41 -5.22 -1.75
N TYR A 176 1.31 -3.99 -2.26
CA TYR A 176 1.05 -2.81 -1.42
C TYR A 176 -0.42 -2.74 -1.01
N SER A 177 -0.68 -2.71 0.30
CA SER A 177 -1.99 -2.29 0.80
C SER A 177 -2.22 -0.79 0.54
N LEU A 178 -3.48 -0.36 0.40
CA LEU A 178 -3.83 1.06 0.25
C LEU A 178 -3.31 1.90 1.42
N GLN A 179 -3.27 1.31 2.63
CA GLN A 179 -2.72 1.96 3.82
C GLN A 179 -1.20 2.12 3.69
N ALA A 180 -0.48 1.10 3.20
CA ALA A 180 0.96 1.19 2.96
C ALA A 180 1.29 2.28 1.92
N LEU A 181 0.53 2.34 0.83
CA LEU A 181 0.64 3.43 -0.16
C LEU A 181 0.40 4.80 0.49
N THR A 182 -0.64 4.93 1.32
CA THR A 182 -0.95 6.19 2.02
C THR A 182 0.17 6.61 2.97
N SER A 183 0.78 5.67 3.69
CA SER A 183 1.94 5.97 4.54
C SER A 183 3.16 6.40 3.73
N GLU A 184 3.38 5.79 2.56
CA GLU A 184 4.48 6.16 1.68
C GLU A 184 4.28 7.57 1.09
N PHE A 185 3.05 7.90 0.68
CA PHE A 185 2.70 9.28 0.29
C PHE A 185 3.00 10.29 1.40
N ARG A 186 2.61 10.01 2.65
CA ARG A 186 2.92 10.91 3.79
C ARG A 186 4.41 11.04 4.06
N ASN A 187 5.16 9.95 3.90
CA ASN A 187 6.62 9.98 4.04
C ASN A 187 7.24 10.88 2.96
N ILE A 188 6.82 10.71 1.70
CA ILE A 188 7.24 11.56 0.57
C ILE A 188 6.89 13.01 0.84
N ASP A 189 5.65 13.32 1.26
CA ASP A 189 5.22 14.68 1.59
C ASP A 189 6.10 15.30 2.69
N SER A 190 6.50 14.51 3.70
CA SER A 190 7.39 14.97 4.76
C SER A 190 8.82 15.26 4.27
N ILE A 191 9.35 14.43 3.37
CA ILE A 191 10.68 14.62 2.76
C ILE A 191 10.68 15.86 1.87
N VAL A 192 9.62 16.03 1.06
CA VAL A 192 9.42 17.20 0.20
C VAL A 192 9.33 18.46 1.06
N SER A 193 8.49 18.45 2.10
CA SER A 193 8.33 19.57 3.04
C SER A 193 9.66 19.94 3.71
N LYS A 194 10.43 18.95 4.17
CA LYS A 194 11.74 19.18 4.78
C LYS A 194 12.72 19.84 3.78
N LYS A 195 12.81 19.32 2.56
CA LYS A 195 13.66 19.91 1.51
C LYS A 195 13.23 21.32 1.14
N ILE A 196 11.92 21.63 1.15
CA ILE A 196 11.41 22.99 0.94
C ILE A 196 11.92 23.92 2.04
N THR A 197 11.82 23.52 3.32
CA THR A 197 12.30 24.35 4.43
C THR A 197 13.80 24.59 4.40
N GLU A 198 14.61 23.59 4.03
CA GLU A 198 16.06 23.74 3.87
C GLU A 198 16.43 24.72 2.75
N ILE A 199 15.68 24.71 1.64
CA ILE A 199 15.85 25.66 0.53
C ILE A 199 15.45 27.07 0.94
N ASP A 200 14.33 27.24 1.65
CA ASP A 200 13.88 28.56 2.10
C ASP A 200 14.85 29.18 3.11
N ASP A 201 15.42 28.38 4.02
CA ASP A 201 16.48 28.83 4.94
C ASP A 201 17.76 29.24 4.19
N ALA A 202 18.16 28.47 3.18
CA ALA A 202 19.30 28.79 2.34
C ALA A 202 19.07 30.09 1.55
N LYS A 203 17.86 30.29 1.01
CA LYS A 203 17.44 31.53 0.35
C LYS A 203 17.48 32.73 1.29
N GLN A 204 16.93 32.60 2.50
CA GLN A 204 16.90 33.70 3.46
C GLN A 204 18.32 34.13 3.87
N LYS A 205 19.26 33.18 4.00
CA LYS A 205 20.67 33.49 4.25
C LYS A 205 21.29 34.24 3.08
N ALA A 206 21.01 33.83 1.84
CA ALA A 206 21.48 34.50 0.64
C ALA A 206 20.92 35.93 0.53
N GLU A 207 19.62 36.14 0.74
CA GLU A 207 18.99 37.46 0.73
C GLU A 207 19.61 38.39 1.79
N LYS A 208 19.83 37.89 3.01
CA LYS A 208 20.50 38.65 4.08
C LYS A 208 21.91 39.07 3.65
N ALA A 209 22.71 38.17 3.08
CA ALA A 209 24.05 38.49 2.61
C ALA A 209 24.04 39.56 1.49
N VAL A 210 23.16 39.42 0.51
CA VAL A 210 22.98 40.41 -0.57
C VAL A 210 22.57 41.77 0.00
N SER A 211 21.71 41.78 1.03
CA SER A 211 21.27 43.03 1.67
C SER A 211 22.42 43.76 2.39
N VAL A 212 23.30 43.02 3.09
CA VAL A 212 24.46 43.58 3.79
C VAL A 212 25.44 44.18 2.79
N ILE A 213 25.73 43.46 1.70
CA ILE A 213 26.58 43.98 0.60
C ILE A 213 26.01 45.29 0.06
N GLY A 214 24.69 45.36 -0.15
CA GLY A 214 24.01 46.58 -0.59
C GLY A 214 24.16 47.75 0.38
N TRP A 215 24.07 47.52 1.70
CA TRP A 215 24.28 48.56 2.71
C TRP A 215 25.73 49.06 2.78
N VAL A 216 26.70 48.14 2.74
CA VAL A 216 28.13 48.48 2.69
C VAL A 216 28.43 49.36 1.47
N TRP A 217 27.89 48.97 0.31
CA TRP A 217 28.07 49.73 -0.92
C TRP A 217 27.48 51.15 -0.84
N LYS A 218 26.25 51.30 -0.33
CA LYS A 218 25.64 52.62 -0.10
C LYS A 218 26.50 53.50 0.81
N GLY A 219 27.11 52.91 1.84
CA GLY A 219 28.04 53.61 2.72
C GLY A 219 29.30 54.10 1.99
N ILE A 220 29.89 53.27 1.15
CA ILE A 220 31.07 53.64 0.32
C ILE A 220 30.73 54.79 -0.63
N VAL A 221 29.60 54.72 -1.33
CA VAL A 221 29.15 55.77 -2.25
C VAL A 221 28.91 57.08 -1.50
N ALA A 222 28.27 57.05 -0.32
CA ALA A 222 28.04 58.23 0.50
C ALA A 222 29.37 58.86 0.97
N LEU A 223 30.33 58.04 1.40
CA LEU A 223 31.65 58.52 1.81
C LEU A 223 32.42 59.16 0.64
N PHE A 224 32.34 58.56 -0.55
CA PHE A 224 32.93 59.10 -1.77
C PHE A 224 32.34 60.47 -2.13
N LEU A 225 31.02 60.62 -2.05
CA LEU A 225 30.33 61.90 -2.28
C LEU A 225 30.67 62.97 -1.24
N VAL A 226 30.97 62.59 0.00
CA VAL A 226 31.33 63.56 1.06
C VAL A 226 32.80 63.96 1.01
N ILE A 227 33.71 63.06 0.63
CA ILE A 227 35.16 63.31 0.71
C ILE A 227 35.76 63.64 -0.65
N VAL A 228 35.48 62.81 -1.66
CA VAL A 228 36.16 62.91 -2.97
C VAL A 228 35.52 63.99 -3.82
N PHE A 229 34.20 64.12 -3.79
CA PHE A 229 33.49 65.11 -4.59
C PHE A 229 33.86 66.57 -4.25
N PRO A 230 33.90 67.02 -2.98
CA PRO A 230 34.32 68.39 -2.67
C PRO A 230 35.81 68.62 -2.97
N VAL A 231 36.68 67.65 -2.70
CA VAL A 231 38.11 67.78 -3.00
C VAL A 231 38.34 67.92 -4.51
N ALA A 232 37.66 67.11 -5.33
CA ALA A 232 37.75 67.22 -6.77
C ALA A 232 37.13 68.53 -7.32
N PHE A 233 36.07 69.03 -6.66
CA PHE A 233 35.43 70.31 -6.97
C PHE A 233 36.35 71.52 -6.66
N PHE A 234 37.07 71.48 -5.53
CA PHE A 234 37.97 72.57 -5.12
C PHE A 234 39.32 72.57 -5.84
N PHE A 235 39.85 71.40 -6.23
CA PHE A 235 41.19 71.29 -6.84
C PHE A 235 41.19 71.22 -8.38
N GLY A 236 40.05 71.45 -9.05
CA GLY A 236 39.99 71.70 -10.50
C GLY A 236 40.47 70.54 -11.39
N ASN A 237 40.62 69.33 -10.84
CA ASN A 237 41.11 68.18 -11.60
C ASN A 237 39.95 67.48 -12.32
N SER A 238 39.95 67.69 -13.65
CA SER A 238 39.29 66.94 -14.73
C SER A 238 37.94 66.30 -14.39
N ILE A 239 36.87 67.03 -14.71
CA ILE A 239 35.48 66.59 -14.81
C ILE A 239 35.34 65.18 -15.43
N ILE A 240 36.23 64.83 -16.38
CA ILE A 240 36.30 63.53 -17.07
C ILE A 240 36.51 62.35 -16.12
N SER A 241 37.35 62.47 -15.08
CA SER A 241 37.61 61.37 -14.13
C SER A 241 36.42 61.12 -13.21
N ILE A 242 35.71 62.18 -12.82
CA ILE A 242 34.51 62.10 -11.99
C ILE A 242 33.37 61.47 -12.81
N THR A 243 33.20 61.88 -14.07
CA THR A 243 32.18 61.29 -14.95
C THR A 243 32.48 59.84 -15.27
N LYS A 244 33.75 59.45 -15.50
CA LYS A 244 34.10 58.06 -15.79
C LYS A 244 33.86 57.15 -14.58
N PHE A 245 34.21 57.61 -13.39
CA PHE A 245 33.89 56.91 -12.15
C PHE A 245 32.38 56.82 -11.92
N ALA A 246 31.62 57.90 -12.15
CA ALA A 246 30.16 57.88 -12.03
C ALA A 246 29.50 56.89 -13.01
N ILE A 247 30.03 56.77 -14.23
CA ILE A 247 29.57 55.80 -15.23
C ILE A 247 29.89 54.36 -14.79
N GLU A 248 31.12 54.07 -14.33
CA GLU A 248 31.47 52.74 -13.80
C GLU A 248 30.62 52.35 -12.57
N GLN A 249 30.30 53.31 -11.69
CA GLN A 249 29.40 53.09 -10.55
C GLN A 249 27.96 52.84 -10.99
N HIS A 250 27.49 53.56 -12.01
CA HIS A 250 26.17 53.35 -12.59
C HIS A 250 26.06 51.97 -13.25
N GLU A 251 27.05 51.54 -14.05
CA GLU A 251 27.08 50.22 -14.67
C GLU A 251 27.09 49.09 -13.63
N PHE A 252 27.90 49.21 -12.58
CA PHE A 252 27.90 48.24 -11.47
C PHE A 252 26.53 48.17 -10.76
N PHE A 253 25.91 49.32 -10.48
CA PHE A 253 24.60 49.36 -9.83
C PHE A 253 23.50 48.80 -10.74
N THR A 254 23.57 49.07 -12.04
CA THR A 254 22.63 48.53 -13.02
C THR A 254 22.74 47.01 -13.08
N GLY A 255 23.97 46.48 -13.11
CA GLY A 255 24.23 45.04 -13.03
C GLY A 255 23.73 44.40 -11.73
N PHE A 256 23.84 45.08 -10.59
CA PHE A 256 23.30 44.59 -9.32
C PHE A 256 21.76 44.59 -9.28
N VAL A 257 21.13 45.64 -9.84
CA VAL A 257 19.67 45.73 -9.96
C VAL A 257 19.13 44.64 -10.89
N GLU A 258 19.83 44.38 -11.99
CA GLU A 258 19.48 43.35 -12.96
C GLU A 258 19.66 41.94 -12.38
N TYR A 259 20.76 41.69 -11.68
CA TYR A 259 20.98 40.45 -10.92
C TYR A 259 19.89 40.22 -9.86
N LYS A 260 19.50 41.25 -9.12
CA LYS A 260 18.42 41.16 -8.13
C LYS A 260 17.08 40.84 -8.81
N LYS A 261 16.81 41.45 -9.96
CA LYS A 261 15.59 41.21 -10.73
C LYS A 261 15.53 39.79 -11.29
N GLU A 262 16.64 39.26 -11.79
CA GLU A 262 16.73 37.84 -12.20
C GLU A 262 16.50 36.89 -11.02
N LEU A 263 17.07 37.21 -9.85
CA LEU A 263 16.87 36.44 -8.63
C LEU A 263 15.39 36.43 -8.21
N ASP A 264 14.75 37.60 -8.21
CA ASP A 264 13.34 37.76 -7.87
C ASP A 264 12.43 37.01 -8.87
N GLN A 265 12.76 37.02 -10.17
CA GLN A 265 12.04 36.26 -11.20
C GLN A 265 12.19 34.75 -11.04
N LEU A 266 13.40 34.26 -10.74
CA LEU A 266 13.64 32.85 -10.40
C LEU A 266 12.85 32.42 -9.15
N ILE A 267 12.78 33.29 -8.14
CA ILE A 267 12.02 33.06 -6.92
C ILE A 267 10.51 32.97 -7.22
N GLU A 268 9.98 33.89 -8.02
CA GLU A 268 8.56 33.91 -8.39
C GLU A 268 8.18 32.71 -9.27
N HIS A 269 9.06 32.30 -10.18
CA HIS A 269 8.87 31.10 -11.00
C HIS A 269 8.78 29.83 -10.15
N HIS A 270 9.66 29.67 -9.15
CA HIS A 270 9.61 28.56 -8.21
C HIS A 270 8.34 28.56 -7.35
N LYS A 271 7.88 29.73 -6.87
CA LYS A 271 6.63 29.83 -6.10
C LYS A 271 5.41 29.41 -6.91
N LYS A 272 5.31 29.85 -8.17
CA LYS A 272 4.21 29.49 -9.07
C LYS A 272 4.25 28.00 -9.46
N ALA A 273 5.43 27.43 -9.64
CA ALA A 273 5.57 25.99 -9.88
C ALA A 273 5.07 25.15 -8.69
N ASN A 274 5.34 25.58 -7.46
CA ASN A 274 4.89 24.88 -6.25
C ASN A 274 3.37 25.01 -6.03
N GLN A 275 2.78 26.20 -6.18
CA GLN A 275 1.32 26.39 -6.05
C GLN A 275 0.52 25.59 -7.08
N ASN A 276 1.04 25.43 -8.31
CA ASN A 276 0.43 24.58 -9.33
C ASN A 276 0.51 23.07 -9.00
N THR A 277 1.42 22.67 -8.12
CA THR A 277 1.56 21.27 -7.67
C THR A 277 0.57 20.97 -6.55
N GLU A 278 0.37 21.91 -5.61
CA GLU A 278 -0.65 21.83 -4.55
C GLU A 278 -2.09 21.86 -5.13
N HIS A 279 -2.39 22.75 -6.07
CA HIS A 279 -3.71 22.80 -6.71
C HIS A 279 -4.03 21.57 -7.57
N LYS A 280 -3.02 20.91 -8.16
CA LYS A 280 -3.24 19.64 -8.88
C LYS A 280 -3.54 18.47 -7.92
N GLN A 281 -2.98 18.49 -6.70
CA GLN A 281 -3.29 17.52 -5.66
C GLN A 281 -4.70 17.75 -5.06
N GLU A 282 -5.11 19.01 -4.82
CA GLU A 282 -6.46 19.33 -4.35
C GLU A 282 -7.55 19.05 -5.40
N ALA A 283 -7.31 19.36 -6.67
CA ALA A 283 -8.27 19.09 -7.75
C ALA A 283 -8.44 17.59 -8.04
N SER A 284 -7.43 16.76 -7.72
CA SER A 284 -7.52 15.29 -7.80
C SER A 284 -8.34 14.69 -6.64
N ASN A 285 -8.33 15.32 -5.46
CA ASN A 285 -9.07 14.86 -4.27
C ASN A 285 -10.55 15.29 -4.25
N ASN A 286 -10.94 16.28 -5.06
CA ASN A 286 -12.30 16.83 -5.08
C ASN A 286 -13.16 16.41 -6.28
N ARG A 287 -12.84 15.30 -6.97
CA ARG A 287 -13.77 14.73 -7.96
C ARG A 287 -14.91 14.02 -7.22
N PRO A 288 -16.18 14.42 -7.41
CA PRO A 288 -17.30 13.71 -6.81
C PRO A 288 -17.40 12.30 -7.42
N LYS A 289 -17.47 11.30 -6.55
CA LYS A 289 -18.11 10.02 -6.84
C LYS A 289 -19.43 9.96 -6.09
#